data_AF-A0A3Q2WG16-F1
#
_entry.id   AF-A0A3Q2WG16-F1
#
_cell.length_a   1.000
_cell.length_b   1.000
_cell.length_c   1.000
_cell.angle_alpha   90.00
_cell.angle_beta   90.00
_cell.angle_gamma   90.00
#
_symmetry.space_group_name_H-M   'P 1'
#
loop_
_entity.id
_entity.type
_entity.pdbx_description
1 polymer ?
#
loop_
_entity_poly.entity_id
_entity_poly.type
_entity_poly.pdbx_seq_one_letter_code
_entity_poly.pdbx_strand_id
1 'polypeptide(L)'
;CIPWPCFELLGNEDPKICQHYVQAPNDVKVEFLNDSNSQSDTIIVSWKPSYYIAFLRGFQVSLQALGGTSIACQLFLFHRNLSLPTSHAQRVYKSDPFPGLSLGSQYAVTVMALPVPEEWESFYRSEIFSTRKNGFEQCKNWYPKHIEVQQEGTAITVTFNLAPPNLGIRSYFSLCYTNGRKKYTDIIPDLTTNKTHHSYQLSDLQEGTNYTCEEEVGNQEELVSLRKNRLTPPRLLICYSSHEGPAHVKAVMQLGVFIQQHMATQVCLDLWDSLSVAEEGSMAWHCRQIRESDFVLVMCSRGFNQRPKPEDDDGDEDQAYSSDAIIQLIGAEVGRAKAWGQDLSKYMAAIFEYSEETDIPTELRLISHYVLTSDLPLLFSHLHGVALHRPGAYLKIDHISEKGFAKVPAGAALQWAIYEAGMALEGKGQHSLE
;
A
#
# COMPACT_ATOMS: atom_id res chain seq x y z
N CYS A 1 -9.53 24.57 -0.37
CA CYS A 1 -10.96 24.24 -0.31
C CYS A 1 -11.28 23.66 1.03
N ILE A 2 -11.51 24.55 1.97
CA ILE A 2 -11.94 24.22 3.33
C ILE A 2 -13.47 24.28 3.27
N PRO A 3 -14.20 23.25 3.74
CA PRO A 3 -15.66 23.29 3.76
C PRO A 3 -16.11 24.51 4.54
N TRP A 4 -16.97 25.34 3.93
CA TRP A 4 -17.49 26.55 4.59
C TRP A 4 -18.51 26.13 5.65
N PRO A 5 -18.20 26.34 6.93
CA PRO A 5 -19.15 26.04 8.00
C PRO A 5 -20.42 26.87 7.84
N CYS A 6 -21.53 26.32 8.33
CA CYS A 6 -22.82 26.97 8.22
C CYS A 6 -22.84 28.40 8.82
N PHE A 7 -22.08 28.64 9.89
CA PHE A 7 -21.97 29.96 10.52
C PHE A 7 -21.30 31.01 9.63
N GLU A 8 -20.38 30.63 8.73
CA GLU A 8 -19.73 31.57 7.81
C GLU A 8 -20.69 32.08 6.73
N LEU A 9 -21.69 31.28 6.37
CA LEU A 9 -22.69 31.60 5.34
C LEU A 9 -23.92 32.33 5.89
N LEU A 10 -24.33 32.05 7.14
CA LEU A 10 -25.55 32.59 7.74
C LEU A 10 -25.31 33.67 8.81
N GLY A 11 -24.08 33.85 9.31
CA GLY A 11 -23.78 34.76 10.43
C GLY A 11 -24.34 34.27 11.77
N ASN A 12 -24.45 35.16 12.77
CA ASN A 12 -24.97 34.86 14.12
C ASN A 12 -26.51 34.67 14.17
N GLU A 13 -27.16 34.34 13.04
CA GLU A 13 -28.58 33.93 13.06
C GLU A 13 -28.71 32.59 13.81
N ASP A 14 -29.93 32.29 14.32
CA ASP A 14 -30.20 31.14 15.20
C ASP A 14 -29.47 29.86 14.72
N PRO A 15 -28.51 29.29 15.50
CA PRO A 15 -27.74 28.11 15.09
C PRO A 15 -28.63 26.89 14.78
N LYS A 16 -29.90 26.91 15.20
CA LYS A 16 -30.91 25.92 14.83
C LYS A 16 -31.32 25.96 13.34
N ILE A 17 -31.00 27.02 12.60
CA ILE A 17 -31.25 27.07 11.15
C ILE A 17 -30.40 26.02 10.43
N CYS A 18 -29.16 25.77 10.90
CA CYS A 18 -28.26 24.75 10.38
C CYS A 18 -28.70 23.32 10.73
N GLN A 19 -29.61 23.15 11.70
CA GLN A 19 -30.22 21.85 12.03
C GLN A 19 -31.20 21.38 10.95
N HIS A 20 -31.59 22.26 10.00
CA HIS A 20 -32.49 21.90 8.91
C HIS A 20 -31.70 21.40 7.69
N TYR A 21 -31.71 20.08 7.56
CA TYR A 21 -30.90 19.23 6.68
C TYR A 21 -30.78 19.65 5.20
N VAL A 22 -29.54 19.71 4.73
CA VAL A 22 -29.18 19.50 3.32
C VAL A 22 -28.49 18.15 3.21
N GLN A 23 -29.09 17.21 2.49
CA GLN A 23 -28.50 15.88 2.28
C GLN A 23 -27.51 15.90 1.11
N ALA A 24 -26.62 14.89 1.09
CA ALA A 24 -25.69 14.64 0.00
C ALA A 24 -26.37 14.69 -1.38
N PRO A 25 -25.69 15.26 -2.39
CA PRO A 25 -26.16 15.22 -3.78
C PRO A 25 -26.38 13.79 -4.28
N ASN A 26 -27.36 13.62 -5.14
CA ASN A 26 -27.67 12.37 -5.81
C ASN A 26 -27.08 12.34 -7.22
N ASP A 27 -26.93 11.13 -7.77
CA ASP A 27 -26.59 10.92 -9.20
C ASP A 27 -25.32 11.68 -9.64
N VAL A 28 -24.29 11.68 -8.79
CA VAL A 28 -22.98 12.25 -9.13
C VAL A 28 -22.36 11.40 -10.25
N LYS A 29 -22.07 12.03 -11.38
CA LYS A 29 -21.56 11.38 -12.59
C LYS A 29 -20.37 12.13 -13.15
N VAL A 30 -19.37 11.39 -13.59
CA VAL A 30 -18.17 11.93 -14.26
C VAL A 30 -18.28 11.66 -15.75
N GLU A 31 -18.20 12.73 -16.54
CA GLU A 31 -18.22 12.68 -18.01
C GLU A 31 -16.85 13.10 -18.54
N PHE A 32 -16.25 12.27 -19.41
CA PHE A 32 -15.01 12.62 -20.09
C PHE A 32 -15.29 13.50 -21.30
N LEU A 33 -14.56 14.59 -21.44
CA LEU A 33 -14.57 15.39 -22.67
C LEU A 33 -13.59 14.81 -23.68
N ASN A 34 -14.06 14.66 -24.91
CA ASN A 34 -13.19 14.32 -26.04
C ASN A 34 -12.41 15.57 -26.46
N ASP A 35 -11.38 15.90 -25.69
CA ASP A 35 -10.40 16.90 -26.09
C ASP A 35 -9.38 16.26 -27.05
N SER A 36 -8.88 17.04 -28.01
CA SER A 36 -7.84 16.62 -28.96
C SER A 36 -6.47 16.38 -28.29
N ASN A 37 -6.40 16.50 -26.95
CA ASN A 37 -5.17 16.32 -26.19
C ASN A 37 -4.92 14.83 -25.92
N SER A 38 -3.82 14.31 -26.46
CA SER A 38 -3.40 12.92 -26.29
C SER A 38 -2.60 12.67 -25.00
N GLN A 39 -2.31 13.72 -24.22
CA GLN A 39 -1.41 13.64 -23.06
C GLN A 39 -2.12 13.78 -21.71
N SER A 40 -3.38 14.23 -21.70
CA SER A 40 -4.17 14.37 -20.48
C SER A 40 -5.65 14.23 -20.78
N ASP A 41 -6.41 13.94 -19.72
CA ASP A 41 -7.87 13.91 -19.76
C ASP A 41 -8.46 15.19 -19.19
N THR A 42 -9.65 15.51 -19.69
CA THR A 42 -10.50 16.56 -19.15
C THR A 42 -11.84 15.94 -18.79
N ILE A 43 -12.37 16.29 -17.62
CA ILE A 43 -13.67 15.79 -17.16
C ILE A 43 -14.63 16.92 -16.80
N ILE A 44 -15.91 16.62 -16.85
CA ILE A 44 -16.99 17.41 -16.25
C ILE A 44 -17.71 16.53 -15.24
N VAL A 45 -18.12 17.12 -14.13
CA VAL A 45 -18.87 16.44 -13.08
C VAL A 45 -20.30 16.94 -13.14
N SER A 46 -21.27 16.03 -13.11
CA SER A 46 -22.69 16.38 -13.03
C SER A 46 -23.36 15.73 -11.82
N TRP A 47 -24.39 16.38 -11.27
CA TRP A 47 -25.09 15.89 -10.08
C TRP A 47 -26.52 16.43 -10.01
N LYS A 48 -27.34 15.78 -9.18
CA LYS A 48 -28.65 16.28 -8.76
C LYS A 48 -28.62 16.64 -7.28
N PRO A 49 -29.37 17.67 -6.86
CA PRO A 49 -29.56 17.94 -5.43
C PRO A 49 -30.34 16.79 -4.75
N SER A 50 -30.34 16.80 -3.42
CA SER A 50 -31.18 15.91 -2.63
C SER A 50 -32.66 16.31 -2.66
N TYR A 51 -33.54 15.54 -2.02
CA TYR A 51 -34.98 15.85 -1.96
C TYR A 51 -35.28 17.09 -1.09
N TYR A 52 -34.42 17.39 -0.11
CA TYR A 52 -34.57 18.53 0.80
C TYR A 52 -33.65 19.68 0.39
N ILE A 53 -34.17 20.61 -0.43
CA ILE A 53 -33.40 21.71 -1.04
C ILE A 53 -33.79 23.11 -0.54
N ALA A 54 -34.71 23.20 0.42
CA ALA A 54 -35.26 24.47 0.90
C ALA A 54 -34.18 25.41 1.47
N PHE A 55 -33.11 24.84 2.02
CA PHE A 55 -32.00 25.57 2.67
C PHE A 55 -30.68 25.48 1.90
N LEU A 56 -30.67 24.81 0.74
CA LEU A 56 -29.47 24.65 -0.08
C LEU A 56 -29.03 26.01 -0.63
N ARG A 57 -27.78 26.40 -0.36
CA ARG A 57 -27.16 27.66 -0.80
C ARG A 57 -26.18 27.48 -1.95
N GLY A 58 -25.75 26.26 -2.21
CA GLY A 58 -24.78 26.00 -3.26
C GLY A 58 -24.15 24.61 -3.17
N PHE A 59 -23.11 24.42 -3.96
CA PHE A 59 -22.31 23.20 -3.98
C PHE A 59 -20.82 23.52 -4.05
N GLN A 60 -20.01 22.67 -3.42
CA GLN A 60 -18.57 22.63 -3.63
C GLN A 60 -18.23 21.33 -4.36
N VAL A 61 -17.46 21.43 -5.46
CA VAL A 61 -16.94 20.29 -6.20
C VAL A 61 -15.44 20.29 -6.08
N SER A 62 -14.87 19.27 -5.44
CA SER A 62 -13.42 19.10 -5.31
C SER A 62 -12.96 17.83 -6.01
N LEU A 63 -11.85 17.94 -6.75
CA LEU A 63 -11.17 16.86 -7.44
C LEU A 63 -9.80 16.65 -6.79
N GLN A 64 -9.52 15.42 -6.35
CA GLN A 64 -8.26 15.06 -5.71
C GLN A 64 -7.62 13.87 -6.42
N ALA A 65 -6.33 13.97 -6.73
CA ALA A 65 -5.56 12.82 -7.21
C ALA A 65 -5.30 11.85 -6.05
N LEU A 66 -5.64 10.57 -6.22
CA LEU A 66 -5.39 9.56 -5.20
C LEU A 66 -3.88 9.25 -5.14
N GLY A 67 -3.27 9.44 -3.96
CA GLY A 67 -1.82 9.34 -3.76
C GLY A 67 -1.04 10.63 -4.04
N GLY A 68 -1.70 11.73 -4.36
CA GLY A 68 -1.10 13.05 -4.54
C GLY A 68 -1.61 14.08 -3.54
N THR A 69 -0.96 15.25 -3.50
CA THR A 69 -1.37 16.41 -2.69
C THR A 69 -2.19 17.44 -3.46
N SER A 70 -2.36 17.25 -4.78
CA SER A 70 -3.06 18.19 -5.64
C SER A 70 -4.58 18.07 -5.50
N ILE A 71 -5.21 19.20 -5.14
CA ILE A 71 -6.65 19.34 -5.01
C ILE A 71 -7.10 20.51 -5.89
N ALA A 72 -7.91 20.23 -6.90
CA ALA A 72 -8.61 21.23 -7.69
C ALA A 72 -10.04 21.38 -7.17
N CYS A 73 -10.62 22.57 -7.26
CA CYS A 73 -11.89 22.82 -6.60
C CYS A 73 -12.65 24.00 -7.21
N GLN A 74 -13.97 23.86 -7.27
CA GLN A 74 -14.90 24.84 -7.80
C GLN A 74 -16.06 25.03 -6.81
N LEU A 75 -16.51 26.27 -6.66
CA LEU A 75 -17.57 26.66 -5.73
C LEU A 75 -18.74 27.28 -6.50
N PHE A 76 -19.93 26.71 -6.30
CA PHE A 76 -21.18 27.11 -6.95
C PHE A 76 -22.12 27.69 -5.90
N LEU A 77 -22.35 29.00 -5.93
CA LEU A 77 -23.25 29.67 -4.99
C LEU A 77 -24.52 30.16 -5.70
N PHE A 78 -25.67 29.95 -5.08
CA PHE A 78 -26.93 30.52 -5.56
C PHE A 78 -27.04 31.99 -5.17
N HIS A 79 -27.66 32.78 -6.03
CA HIS A 79 -27.99 34.17 -5.71
C HIS A 79 -28.98 34.22 -4.52
N ARG A 80 -28.79 35.20 -3.62
CA ARG A 80 -29.54 35.30 -2.35
C ARG A 80 -31.07 35.32 -2.57
N ASN A 81 -31.80 34.67 -1.66
CA ASN A 81 -33.27 34.62 -1.51
C ASN A 81 -34.07 33.64 -2.38
N LEU A 82 -33.62 32.39 -2.49
CA LEU A 82 -34.45 31.30 -3.02
C LEU A 82 -34.44 30.11 -2.06
N SER A 83 -35.57 29.85 -1.40
CA SER A 83 -35.92 28.45 -1.12
C SER A 83 -36.17 27.81 -2.49
N LEU A 84 -35.37 26.82 -2.85
CA LEU A 84 -35.48 26.22 -4.17
C LEU A 84 -36.82 25.47 -4.26
N PRO A 85 -37.65 25.72 -5.30
CA PRO A 85 -38.88 24.97 -5.50
C PRO A 85 -38.56 23.50 -5.75
N THR A 86 -39.43 22.58 -5.31
CA THR A 86 -39.21 21.12 -5.42
C THR A 86 -38.91 20.63 -6.85
N SER A 87 -39.32 21.38 -7.89
CA SER A 87 -38.94 21.13 -9.28
C SER A 87 -37.42 21.16 -9.52
N HIS A 88 -36.67 21.93 -8.72
CA HIS A 88 -35.21 21.98 -8.79
C HIS A 88 -34.54 20.72 -8.24
N ALA A 89 -35.26 19.86 -7.50
CA ALA A 89 -34.75 18.57 -7.04
C ALA A 89 -34.36 17.66 -8.23
N GLN A 90 -35.00 17.87 -9.38
CA GLN A 90 -34.77 17.11 -10.62
C GLN A 90 -33.74 17.77 -11.55
N ARG A 91 -33.26 18.97 -11.23
CA ARG A 91 -32.30 19.70 -12.07
C ARG A 91 -30.92 19.07 -11.97
N VAL A 92 -30.29 18.84 -13.12
CA VAL A 92 -28.89 18.39 -13.20
C VAL A 92 -27.98 19.62 -13.24
N TYR A 93 -27.08 19.72 -12.27
CA TYR A 93 -26.01 20.70 -12.21
C TYR A 93 -24.75 20.11 -12.84
N LYS A 94 -23.89 20.96 -13.41
CA LYS A 94 -22.61 20.56 -14.02
C LYS A 94 -21.50 21.49 -13.57
N SER A 95 -20.30 20.94 -13.36
CA SER A 95 -19.09 21.70 -13.06
C SER A 95 -18.52 22.36 -14.32
N ASP A 96 -17.63 23.32 -14.14
CA ASP A 96 -16.70 23.68 -15.21
C ASP A 96 -15.72 22.52 -15.43
N PRO A 97 -15.12 22.40 -16.63
CA PRO A 97 -14.19 21.33 -16.91
C PRO A 97 -12.98 21.34 -15.96
N PHE A 98 -12.54 20.16 -15.52
CA PHE A 98 -11.25 19.97 -14.88
C PHE A 98 -10.28 19.43 -15.94
N PRO A 99 -9.37 20.27 -16.49
CA PRO A 99 -8.41 19.83 -17.49
C PRO A 99 -7.12 19.31 -16.84
N GLY A 100 -6.31 18.62 -17.64
CA GLY A 100 -4.93 18.31 -17.26
C GLY A 100 -4.80 17.12 -16.31
N LEU A 101 -5.75 16.18 -16.33
CA LEU A 101 -5.65 14.98 -15.53
C LEU A 101 -4.64 14.02 -16.15
N SER A 102 -3.70 13.55 -15.34
CA SER A 102 -2.68 12.59 -15.74
C SER A 102 -3.31 11.28 -16.19
N LEU A 103 -2.84 10.73 -17.30
CA LEU A 103 -3.31 9.45 -17.83
C LEU A 103 -2.95 8.29 -16.88
N GLY A 104 -3.77 7.24 -16.89
CA GLY A 104 -3.61 6.06 -16.04
C GLY A 104 -3.68 6.32 -14.53
N SER A 105 -4.20 7.48 -14.12
CA SER A 105 -4.27 7.93 -12.73
C SER A 105 -5.71 7.85 -12.20
N GLN A 106 -5.86 7.70 -10.87
CA GLN A 106 -7.16 7.69 -10.21
C GLN A 106 -7.42 9.02 -9.50
N TYR A 107 -8.66 9.46 -9.59
CA TYR A 107 -9.11 10.69 -8.96
C TYR A 107 -10.40 10.43 -8.18
N ALA A 108 -10.53 11.08 -7.04
CA ALA A 108 -11.79 11.18 -6.31
C ALA A 108 -12.41 12.56 -6.60
N VAL A 109 -13.67 12.55 -7.04
CA VAL A 109 -14.48 13.75 -7.05
C VAL A 109 -15.43 13.73 -5.88
N THR A 110 -15.46 14.81 -5.11
CA THR A 110 -16.39 15.00 -4.01
C THR A 110 -17.29 16.19 -4.33
N VAL A 111 -18.60 15.94 -4.36
CA VAL A 111 -19.63 16.98 -4.47
C VAL A 111 -20.29 17.14 -3.11
N MET A 112 -20.23 18.35 -2.58
CA MET A 112 -20.71 18.69 -1.25
C MET A 112 -21.81 19.74 -1.37
N ALA A 113 -22.89 19.57 -0.63
CA ALA A 113 -23.96 20.54 -0.54
C ALA A 113 -23.66 21.58 0.56
N LEU A 114 -24.00 22.84 0.31
CA LEU A 114 -23.73 23.96 1.23
C LEU A 114 -25.04 24.54 1.77
N PRO A 115 -25.08 25.01 3.03
CA PRO A 115 -23.99 25.04 4.03
C PRO A 115 -23.67 23.67 4.67
N VAL A 116 -22.45 23.52 5.22
CA VAL A 116 -22.02 22.29 5.92
C VAL A 116 -22.38 22.36 7.41
N PRO A 117 -23.17 21.41 7.96
CA PRO A 117 -23.33 21.24 9.40
C PRO A 117 -22.12 20.52 10.00
N GLU A 118 -21.64 20.97 11.17
CA GLU A 118 -20.43 20.44 11.83
C GLU A 118 -20.60 19.04 12.43
N GLU A 119 -21.84 18.62 12.70
CA GLU A 119 -22.16 17.36 13.40
C GLU A 119 -22.64 16.23 12.47
N TRP A 120 -22.61 16.42 11.14
CA TRP A 120 -23.30 15.51 10.21
C TRP A 120 -22.34 14.93 9.16
N GLU A 121 -22.39 13.61 8.91
CA GLU A 121 -21.49 12.95 7.94
C GLU A 121 -22.09 12.80 6.52
N SER A 122 -23.41 12.98 6.35
CA SER A 122 -24.12 12.62 5.11
C SER A 122 -24.42 13.79 4.14
N PHE A 123 -23.57 14.82 4.09
CA PHE A 123 -23.77 16.07 3.31
C PHE A 123 -22.96 16.13 2.00
N TYR A 124 -22.12 15.12 1.75
CA TYR A 124 -21.32 15.01 0.53
C TYR A 124 -21.48 13.63 -0.13
N ARG A 125 -21.18 13.59 -1.42
CA ARG A 125 -21.08 12.36 -2.19
C ARG A 125 -19.74 12.34 -2.92
N SER A 126 -19.01 11.24 -2.78
CA SER A 126 -17.73 11.03 -3.44
C SER A 126 -17.83 9.90 -4.46
N GLU A 127 -17.25 10.10 -5.64
CA GLU A 127 -17.16 9.09 -6.70
C GLU A 127 -15.70 9.01 -7.16
N ILE A 128 -15.19 7.80 -7.33
CA ILE A 128 -13.82 7.54 -7.78
C ILE A 128 -13.85 7.11 -9.24
N PHE A 129 -12.97 7.69 -10.05
CA PHE A 129 -12.84 7.34 -11.46
C PHE A 129 -11.37 7.24 -11.88
N SER A 130 -11.12 6.62 -13.04
CA SER A 130 -9.79 6.42 -13.60
C SER A 130 -9.70 7.05 -14.98
N THR A 131 -8.63 7.78 -15.27
CA THR A 131 -8.36 8.36 -16.60
C THR A 131 -7.96 7.28 -17.62
N ARG A 132 -7.99 7.64 -18.91
CA ARG A 132 -7.56 6.78 -20.02
C ARG A 132 -6.18 6.20 -19.72
N LYS A 133 -6.02 4.90 -19.97
CA LYS A 133 -4.73 4.22 -19.85
C LYS A 133 -3.89 4.53 -21.08
N ASN A 134 -2.61 4.84 -20.86
CA ASN A 134 -1.65 4.98 -21.96
C ASN A 134 -1.51 3.64 -22.71
N GLY A 135 -1.29 3.68 -24.03
CA GLY A 135 -1.17 2.50 -24.92
C GLY A 135 0.01 1.55 -24.63
N PHE A 136 0.69 1.71 -23.50
CA PHE A 136 1.86 0.93 -23.07
C PHE A 136 1.57 -0.55 -22.75
N GLU A 137 0.31 -1.00 -22.65
CA GLU A 137 0.00 -2.43 -22.52
C GLU A 137 0.28 -3.25 -23.80
N GLN A 138 0.57 -2.63 -24.96
CA GLN A 138 1.02 -3.35 -26.16
C GLN A 138 2.49 -3.81 -26.11
N CYS A 139 3.33 -3.23 -25.23
CA CYS A 139 4.76 -3.60 -25.15
C CYS A 139 5.03 -4.90 -24.39
N LYS A 140 4.08 -5.38 -23.56
CA LYS A 140 4.25 -6.60 -22.74
C LYS A 140 4.38 -7.91 -23.52
N ASN A 141 4.18 -7.89 -24.84
CA ASN A 141 4.10 -9.09 -25.68
C ASN A 141 5.03 -9.06 -26.91
N TRP A 142 6.04 -8.17 -26.94
CA TRP A 142 6.97 -8.11 -28.08
C TRP A 142 8.19 -9.00 -27.83
N TYR A 143 8.45 -9.91 -28.77
CA TYR A 143 9.62 -10.80 -28.81
C TYR A 143 10.28 -10.73 -30.18
N PRO A 144 11.62 -10.86 -30.27
CA PRO A 144 12.30 -10.97 -31.56
C PRO A 144 11.78 -12.22 -32.30
N LYS A 145 11.38 -12.03 -33.55
CA LYS A 145 10.85 -13.10 -34.41
C LYS A 145 11.95 -13.78 -35.22
N HIS A 146 13.06 -13.09 -35.42
CA HIS A 146 14.22 -13.56 -36.16
C HIS A 146 15.43 -13.53 -35.25
N ILE A 147 16.03 -14.70 -35.04
CA ILE A 147 17.24 -14.91 -34.25
C ILE A 147 18.15 -15.82 -35.10
N GLU A 148 19.38 -15.40 -35.32
CA GLU A 148 20.42 -16.12 -36.04
C GLU A 148 21.66 -16.25 -35.14
N VAL A 149 22.24 -17.46 -35.10
CA VAL A 149 23.44 -17.76 -34.32
C VAL A 149 24.52 -18.26 -35.25
N GLN A 150 25.67 -17.58 -35.25
CA GLN A 150 26.84 -17.95 -36.04
C GLN A 150 28.00 -18.25 -35.08
N GLN A 151 28.65 -19.40 -35.28
CA GLN A 151 29.81 -19.80 -34.49
C GLN A 151 31.07 -19.80 -35.38
N GLU A 152 32.04 -18.97 -35.01
CA GLU A 152 33.36 -18.92 -35.64
C GLU A 152 34.42 -19.26 -34.57
N GLY A 153 34.84 -20.52 -34.56
CA GLY A 153 35.72 -21.04 -33.52
C GLY A 153 35.08 -20.99 -32.13
N THR A 154 35.69 -20.23 -31.21
CA THR A 154 35.19 -19.98 -29.85
C THR A 154 34.26 -18.77 -29.74
N ALA A 155 34.14 -17.97 -30.79
CA ALA A 155 33.27 -16.79 -30.81
C ALA A 155 31.89 -17.16 -31.35
N ILE A 156 30.85 -16.96 -30.53
CA ILE A 156 29.45 -17.08 -30.95
C ILE A 156 28.87 -15.68 -31.13
N THR A 157 28.37 -15.39 -32.32
CA THR A 157 27.69 -14.14 -32.65
C THR A 157 26.19 -14.41 -32.74
N VAL A 158 25.39 -13.67 -31.98
CA VAL A 158 23.93 -13.74 -31.98
C VAL A 158 23.39 -12.49 -32.66
N THR A 159 22.50 -12.66 -33.64
CA THR A 159 21.83 -11.57 -34.36
C THR A 159 20.33 -11.69 -34.18
N PHE A 160 19.65 -10.61 -33.81
CA PHE A 160 18.20 -10.59 -33.65
C PHE A 160 17.57 -9.31 -34.20
N ASN A 161 16.28 -9.37 -34.55
CA ASN A 161 15.56 -8.19 -35.03
C ASN A 161 15.13 -7.27 -33.87
N LEU A 162 15.25 -5.95 -34.05
CA LEU A 162 14.86 -4.93 -33.09
C LEU A 162 13.33 -4.68 -33.13
N ALA A 163 12.81 -4.11 -32.04
CA ALA A 163 11.43 -3.71 -31.93
C ALA A 163 11.08 -2.52 -32.83
N PRO A 164 9.86 -2.48 -33.40
CA PRO A 164 9.37 -1.32 -34.12
C PRO A 164 9.51 -0.01 -33.31
N PRO A 165 9.97 1.11 -33.92
CA PRO A 165 10.26 2.35 -33.20
C PRO A 165 9.08 2.94 -32.41
N ASN A 166 7.86 2.65 -32.85
CA ASN A 166 6.62 3.07 -32.17
C ASN A 166 6.41 2.41 -30.80
N LEU A 167 7.12 1.32 -30.48
CA LEU A 167 7.07 0.68 -29.16
C LEU A 167 8.02 1.34 -28.14
N GLY A 168 8.89 2.26 -28.56
CA GLY A 168 9.77 3.02 -27.65
C GLY A 168 10.88 2.20 -26.99
N ILE A 169 11.12 0.97 -27.42
CA ILE A 169 12.11 0.05 -26.84
C ILE A 169 13.53 0.45 -27.27
N ARG A 170 14.43 0.60 -26.29
CA ARG A 170 15.82 1.07 -26.51
C ARG A 170 16.91 0.15 -25.95
N SER A 171 16.53 -0.83 -25.16
CA SER A 171 17.43 -1.76 -24.46
C SER A 171 16.91 -3.18 -24.55
N TYR A 172 17.82 -4.14 -24.60
CA TYR A 172 17.57 -5.57 -24.72
C TYR A 172 18.50 -6.30 -23.74
N PHE A 173 18.24 -7.56 -23.46
CA PHE A 173 19.16 -8.40 -22.70
C PHE A 173 19.13 -9.84 -23.21
N SER A 174 20.27 -10.52 -23.04
CA SER A 174 20.40 -11.95 -23.27
C SER A 174 20.59 -12.69 -21.95
N LEU A 175 19.83 -13.77 -21.79
CA LEU A 175 19.92 -14.67 -20.64
C LEU A 175 20.35 -16.06 -21.11
N CYS A 176 21.59 -16.44 -20.82
CA CYS A 176 22.14 -17.74 -21.17
C CYS A 176 22.20 -18.70 -19.97
N TYR A 177 21.79 -19.95 -20.17
CA TYR A 177 21.74 -21.01 -19.17
C TYR A 177 22.79 -22.10 -19.45
N THR A 178 23.58 -22.47 -18.42
CA THR A 178 24.45 -23.66 -18.42
C THR A 178 24.52 -24.34 -17.07
N ASN A 179 24.30 -25.66 -17.02
CA ASN A 179 24.47 -26.48 -15.81
C ASN A 179 23.86 -25.85 -14.53
N GLY A 180 22.69 -25.20 -14.65
CA GLY A 180 21.98 -24.53 -13.55
C GLY A 180 22.49 -23.12 -13.18
N ARG A 181 23.56 -22.62 -13.81
CA ARG A 181 24.04 -21.23 -13.69
C ARG A 181 23.47 -20.37 -14.81
N LYS A 182 23.13 -19.13 -14.48
CA LYS A 182 22.59 -18.13 -15.42
C LYS A 182 23.62 -17.03 -15.64
N LYS A 183 23.88 -16.68 -16.90
CA LYS A 183 24.71 -15.54 -17.29
C LYS A 183 23.81 -14.50 -17.98
N TYR A 184 23.85 -13.28 -17.46
CA TYR A 184 23.03 -12.17 -17.93
C TYR A 184 23.92 -11.16 -18.67
N THR A 185 23.48 -10.70 -19.84
CA THR A 185 24.20 -9.73 -20.67
C THR A 185 23.25 -8.61 -21.09
N ASP A 186 23.50 -7.39 -20.61
CA ASP A 186 22.78 -6.19 -21.07
C ASP A 186 23.23 -5.80 -22.48
N ILE A 187 22.26 -5.50 -23.34
CA ILE A 187 22.48 -5.16 -24.75
C ILE A 187 21.86 -3.78 -25.03
N ILE A 188 22.72 -2.82 -25.35
CA ILE A 188 22.32 -1.48 -25.78
C ILE A 188 22.66 -1.35 -27.26
N PRO A 189 21.68 -1.51 -28.17
CA PRO A 189 21.95 -1.48 -29.59
C PRO A 189 22.32 -0.07 -30.05
N ASP A 190 23.39 0.01 -30.85
CA ASP A 190 23.75 1.23 -31.54
C ASP A 190 22.80 1.47 -32.74
N LEU A 191 21.86 2.38 -32.56
CA LEU A 191 20.82 2.71 -33.55
C LEU A 191 21.35 3.53 -34.74
N THR A 192 22.65 3.83 -34.80
CA THR A 192 23.27 4.59 -35.89
C THR A 192 23.58 3.74 -37.13
N THR A 193 23.85 2.44 -36.95
CA THR A 193 24.34 1.57 -38.03
C THR A 193 23.24 0.74 -38.69
N ASN A 194 22.42 0.03 -37.90
CA ASN A 194 21.32 -0.78 -38.42
C ASN A 194 20.11 -0.74 -37.49
N LYS A 195 18.99 -0.18 -37.98
CA LYS A 195 17.78 0.05 -37.16
C LYS A 195 16.87 -1.17 -37.06
N THR A 196 17.19 -2.24 -37.78
CA THR A 196 16.32 -3.41 -37.92
C THR A 196 16.84 -4.64 -37.20
N HIS A 197 18.16 -4.78 -37.08
CA HIS A 197 18.81 -5.94 -36.47
C HIS A 197 20.01 -5.48 -35.65
N HIS A 198 20.29 -6.20 -34.57
CA HIS A 198 21.49 -6.00 -33.75
C HIS A 198 22.23 -7.32 -33.59
N SER A 199 23.56 -7.25 -33.62
CA SER A 199 24.45 -8.39 -33.47
C SER A 199 25.41 -8.14 -32.32
N TYR A 200 25.56 -9.12 -31.43
CA TYR A 200 26.51 -9.06 -30.32
C TYR A 200 27.24 -10.40 -30.18
N GLN A 201 28.43 -10.38 -29.57
CA GLN A 201 29.23 -11.59 -29.33
C GLN A 201 29.08 -12.08 -27.89
N LEU A 202 28.89 -13.39 -27.74
CA LEU A 202 28.92 -14.06 -26.44
C LEU A 202 30.38 -14.33 -26.04
N SER A 203 30.79 -13.77 -24.90
CA SER A 203 32.12 -13.97 -24.31
C SER A 203 32.12 -15.06 -23.22
N ASP A 204 33.31 -15.58 -22.90
CA ASP A 204 33.58 -16.50 -21.78
C ASP A 204 32.82 -17.84 -21.84
N LEU A 205 32.73 -18.42 -23.03
CA LEU A 205 32.10 -19.73 -23.26
C LEU A 205 33.09 -20.87 -22.97
N GLN A 206 32.59 -21.95 -22.36
CA GLN A 206 33.36 -23.16 -22.07
C GLN A 206 33.20 -24.18 -23.21
N GLU A 207 34.32 -24.67 -23.71
CA GLU A 207 34.35 -25.68 -24.78
C GLU A 207 33.62 -26.96 -24.34
N GLY A 208 32.80 -27.53 -25.23
CA GLY A 208 32.03 -28.74 -24.96
C GLY A 208 30.78 -28.56 -24.08
N THR A 209 30.37 -27.33 -23.77
CA THR A 209 29.17 -27.03 -22.96
C THR A 209 28.01 -26.52 -23.82
N ASN A 210 26.81 -27.05 -23.59
CA ASN A 210 25.59 -26.56 -24.27
C ASN A 210 25.02 -25.34 -23.54
N TYR A 211 24.89 -24.23 -24.24
CA TYR A 211 24.26 -22.99 -23.77
C TYR A 211 22.87 -22.85 -24.39
N THR A 212 21.86 -22.52 -23.60
CA THR A 212 20.54 -22.07 -24.09
C THR A 212 20.41 -20.59 -23.79
N CYS A 213 20.12 -19.73 -24.76
CA CYS A 213 20.01 -18.29 -24.55
C CYS A 213 18.64 -17.76 -24.96
N GLU A 214 18.08 -16.84 -24.18
CA GLU A 214 16.82 -16.14 -24.42
C GLU A 214 17.09 -14.64 -24.60
N GLU A 215 16.56 -14.04 -25.67
CA GLU A 215 16.69 -12.61 -25.96
C GLU A 215 15.38 -11.89 -25.61
N GLU A 216 15.45 -10.89 -24.73
CA GLU A 216 14.29 -10.15 -24.26
C GLU A 216 14.54 -8.63 -24.23
N VAL A 217 13.46 -7.88 -24.07
CA VAL A 217 13.50 -6.42 -23.99
C VAL A 217 13.92 -5.99 -22.58
N GLY A 218 14.99 -5.20 -22.49
CA GLY A 218 15.42 -4.59 -21.25
C GLY A 218 14.49 -3.43 -20.90
N ASN A 219 13.68 -3.59 -19.85
CA ASN A 219 12.93 -2.48 -19.26
C ASN A 219 13.89 -1.58 -18.46
N GLN A 220 13.87 -0.28 -18.72
CA GLN A 220 14.32 0.68 -17.70
C GLN A 220 13.35 0.58 -16.52
N GLU A 221 13.89 0.19 -15.36
CA GLU A 221 13.30 0.28 -14.01
C GLU A 221 11.79 0.03 -13.95
N GLU A 222 11.43 -1.25 -13.95
CA GLU A 222 10.05 -1.68 -13.75
C GLU A 222 9.66 -1.49 -12.27
N LEU A 223 9.07 -0.33 -11.96
CA LEU A 223 8.30 -0.13 -10.73
C LEU A 223 7.09 -1.08 -10.79
N VAL A 224 7.22 -2.22 -10.11
CA VAL A 224 6.21 -3.29 -10.15
C VAL A 224 4.90 -2.75 -9.58
N SER A 225 3.93 -2.55 -10.47
CA SER A 225 2.56 -2.22 -10.09
C SER A 225 2.02 -3.35 -9.21
N LEU A 226 1.86 -3.06 -7.92
CA LEU A 226 1.16 -3.88 -6.95
C LEU A 226 -0.20 -4.33 -7.52
N ARG A 227 -0.66 -5.53 -7.17
CA ARG A 227 -1.85 -6.15 -7.74
C ARG A 227 -3.01 -5.15 -7.84
N LYS A 228 -3.46 -4.90 -9.09
CA LYS A 228 -4.57 -4.03 -9.55
C LYS A 228 -5.95 -4.29 -8.92
N ASN A 229 -6.06 -5.01 -7.80
CA ASN A 229 -7.33 -5.43 -7.20
C ASN A 229 -7.63 -4.84 -5.82
N ARG A 230 -6.68 -4.19 -5.13
CA ARG A 230 -7.00 -3.44 -3.89
C ARG A 230 -6.93 -1.93 -4.17
N LEU A 231 -8.08 -1.26 -4.04
CA LEU A 231 -8.24 0.19 -4.20
C LEU A 231 -7.64 0.99 -3.03
N THR A 232 -7.31 0.31 -1.93
CA THR A 232 -6.72 0.88 -0.71
C THR A 232 -5.50 0.06 -0.28
N PRO A 233 -4.50 0.68 0.37
CA PRO A 233 -3.39 -0.04 1.01
C PRO A 233 -3.92 -1.14 1.94
N PRO A 234 -3.26 -2.32 2.02
CA PRO A 234 -3.64 -3.33 3.00
C PRO A 234 -3.56 -2.77 4.42
N ARG A 235 -4.54 -3.09 5.26
CA ARG A 235 -4.55 -2.76 6.68
C ARG A 235 -3.89 -3.87 7.48
N LEU A 236 -2.84 -3.54 8.23
CA LEU A 236 -2.06 -4.45 9.05
C LEU A 236 -2.20 -4.06 10.53
N LEU A 237 -2.80 -4.91 11.33
CA LEU A 237 -2.71 -4.82 12.79
C LEU A 237 -1.41 -5.46 13.26
N ILE A 238 -0.64 -4.76 14.09
CA ILE A 238 0.54 -5.31 14.77
C ILE A 238 0.22 -5.53 16.25
N CYS A 239 0.27 -6.77 16.70
CA CYS A 239 0.13 -7.16 18.10
C CYS A 239 1.48 -7.59 18.66
N TYR A 240 1.76 -7.29 19.93
CA TYR A 240 3.04 -7.60 20.58
C TYR A 240 2.84 -7.76 22.09
N SER A 241 3.85 -8.30 22.77
CA SER A 241 3.88 -8.33 24.24
C SER A 241 4.67 -7.15 24.79
N SER A 242 4.10 -6.41 25.74
CA SER A 242 4.81 -5.35 26.46
C SER A 242 5.76 -5.88 27.55
N HIS A 243 5.67 -7.17 27.90
CA HIS A 243 6.39 -7.79 29.03
C HIS A 243 7.91 -7.84 28.86
N GLU A 244 8.43 -7.80 27.62
CA GLU A 244 9.88 -7.76 27.39
C GLU A 244 10.51 -6.42 27.81
N GLY A 245 9.68 -5.36 27.88
CA GLY A 245 10.06 -4.04 28.33
C GLY A 245 10.15 -3.00 27.20
N PRO A 246 10.48 -1.75 27.55
CA PRO A 246 10.33 -0.60 26.68
C PRO A 246 11.22 -0.65 25.42
N ALA A 247 12.39 -1.32 25.48
CA ALA A 247 13.25 -1.47 24.31
C ALA A 247 12.62 -2.35 23.22
N HIS A 248 11.93 -3.43 23.60
CA HIS A 248 11.16 -4.27 22.67
C HIS A 248 9.99 -3.48 22.07
N VAL A 249 9.21 -2.80 22.92
CA VAL A 249 8.08 -1.98 22.48
C VAL A 249 8.53 -0.90 21.48
N LYS A 250 9.68 -0.27 21.74
CA LYS A 250 10.30 0.69 20.81
C LYS A 250 10.66 0.04 19.47
N ALA A 251 11.22 -1.17 19.45
CA ALA A 251 11.51 -1.89 18.22
C ALA A 251 10.24 -2.20 17.41
N VAL A 252 9.16 -2.63 18.07
CA VAL A 252 7.85 -2.85 17.43
C VAL A 252 7.27 -1.54 16.86
N MET A 253 7.35 -0.45 17.61
CA MET A 253 6.91 0.86 17.13
C MET A 253 7.69 1.31 15.89
N GLN A 254 9.02 1.16 15.89
CA GLN A 254 9.84 1.50 14.72
C GLN A 254 9.56 0.59 13.52
N LEU A 255 9.21 -0.68 13.76
CA LEU A 255 8.77 -1.58 12.69
C LEU A 255 7.47 -1.06 12.07
N GLY A 256 6.50 -0.65 12.89
CA GLY A 256 5.27 -0.01 12.43
C GLY A 256 5.55 1.23 11.56
N VAL A 257 6.43 2.13 12.01
CA VAL A 257 6.83 3.33 11.25
C VAL A 257 7.42 2.94 9.89
N PHE A 258 8.33 1.96 9.89
CA PHE A 258 8.98 1.51 8.66
C PHE A 258 7.98 0.91 7.66
N ILE A 259 7.07 0.04 8.12
CA ILE A 259 6.03 -0.57 7.28
C ILE A 259 5.09 0.51 6.72
N GLN A 260 4.63 1.44 7.56
CA GLN A 260 3.74 2.54 7.16
C GLN A 260 4.37 3.41 6.06
N GLN A 261 5.66 3.71 6.16
CA GLN A 261 6.34 4.63 5.25
C GLN A 261 6.86 3.96 3.97
N HIS A 262 7.31 2.70 4.07
CA HIS A 262 8.07 2.07 2.99
C HIS A 262 7.40 0.85 2.37
N MET A 263 6.38 0.26 3.00
CA MET A 263 5.71 -0.95 2.47
C MET A 263 4.37 -0.69 1.81
N ALA A 264 3.91 0.55 1.62
CA ALA A 264 2.58 0.84 1.08
C ALA A 264 1.44 0.09 1.80
N THR A 265 1.56 0.00 3.13
CA THR A 265 0.66 -0.73 4.03
C THR A 265 0.20 0.22 5.12
N GLN A 266 -1.09 0.23 5.44
CA GLN A 266 -1.65 1.00 6.55
C GLN A 266 -1.53 0.20 7.84
N VAL A 267 -0.69 0.66 8.77
CA VAL A 267 -0.44 0.03 10.05
C VAL A 267 -1.44 0.54 11.10
N CYS A 268 -2.04 -0.40 11.82
CA CYS A 268 -2.83 -0.17 13.02
C CYS A 268 -2.01 -0.65 14.21
N LEU A 269 -1.71 0.25 15.15
CA LEU A 269 -0.90 -0.01 16.33
C LEU A 269 -1.55 0.72 17.51
N ASP A 270 -1.71 0.04 18.63
CA ASP A 270 -2.34 0.58 19.85
C ASP A 270 -1.62 1.84 20.35
N LEU A 271 -0.27 1.86 20.27
CA LEU A 271 0.57 3.01 20.62
C LEU A 271 0.26 4.28 19.81
N TRP A 272 -0.33 4.15 18.63
CA TRP A 272 -0.68 5.27 17.76
C TRP A 272 -2.13 5.71 17.92
N ASP A 273 -2.97 4.91 18.58
CA ASP A 273 -4.40 5.14 18.76
C ASP A 273 -4.81 5.05 20.24
N SER A 274 -3.94 5.58 21.12
CA SER A 274 -4.08 5.47 22.57
C SER A 274 -5.37 6.08 23.11
N LEU A 275 -5.90 7.12 22.44
CA LEU A 275 -7.18 7.73 22.80
C LEU A 275 -8.34 6.76 22.55
N SER A 276 -8.44 6.16 21.36
CA SER A 276 -9.51 5.20 21.06
C SER A 276 -9.40 3.93 21.91
N VAL A 277 -8.17 3.48 22.22
CA VAL A 277 -7.93 2.35 23.14
C VAL A 277 -8.44 2.67 24.54
N ALA A 278 -8.22 3.90 25.03
CA ALA A 278 -8.70 4.34 26.33
C ALA A 278 -10.24 4.50 26.37
N GLU A 279 -10.85 4.98 25.28
CA GLU A 279 -12.29 5.20 25.19
C GLU A 279 -13.09 3.91 24.98
N GLU A 280 -12.65 3.02 24.08
CA GLU A 280 -13.35 1.78 23.74
C GLU A 280 -12.98 0.61 24.67
N GLY A 281 -11.83 0.70 25.34
CA GLY A 281 -11.21 -0.39 26.08
C GLY A 281 -10.35 -1.30 25.19
N SER A 282 -9.18 -1.71 25.70
CA SER A 282 -8.16 -2.40 24.91
C SER A 282 -8.65 -3.67 24.21
N MET A 283 -9.41 -4.52 24.89
CA MET A 283 -9.93 -5.76 24.28
C MET A 283 -10.93 -5.47 23.15
N ALA A 284 -11.79 -4.47 23.31
CA ALA A 284 -12.79 -4.10 22.30
C ALA A 284 -12.12 -3.49 21.07
N TRP A 285 -11.14 -2.61 21.27
CA TRP A 285 -10.33 -2.02 20.20
C TRP A 285 -9.62 -3.09 19.38
N HIS A 286 -8.94 -4.05 20.04
CA HIS A 286 -8.24 -5.14 19.34
C HIS A 286 -9.21 -6.06 18.60
N CYS A 287 -10.36 -6.42 19.17
CA CYS A 287 -11.39 -7.19 18.46
C CYS A 287 -11.87 -6.48 17.17
N ARG A 288 -12.06 -5.17 17.24
CA ARG A 288 -12.45 -4.34 16.09
C ARG A 288 -11.35 -4.33 15.03
N GLN A 289 -10.10 -4.08 15.42
CA GLN A 289 -8.98 -4.07 14.48
C GLN A 289 -8.70 -5.44 13.87
N ILE A 290 -8.83 -6.53 14.62
CA ILE A 290 -8.72 -7.90 14.09
C ILE A 290 -9.78 -8.14 13.01
N ARG A 291 -11.02 -7.66 13.20
CA ARG A 291 -12.09 -7.81 12.20
C ARG A 291 -11.87 -6.94 10.97
N GLU A 292 -11.47 -5.69 11.15
CA GLU A 292 -11.38 -4.67 10.09
C GLU A 292 -10.05 -4.70 9.31
N SER A 293 -9.00 -5.27 9.87
CA SER A 293 -7.70 -5.38 9.21
C SER A 293 -7.68 -6.52 8.20
N ASP A 294 -6.98 -6.30 7.09
CA ASP A 294 -6.71 -7.35 6.09
C ASP A 294 -5.79 -8.42 6.65
N PHE A 295 -4.84 -8.00 7.50
CA PHE A 295 -3.79 -8.83 8.06
C PHE A 295 -3.55 -8.54 9.54
N VAL A 296 -3.11 -9.55 10.28
CA VAL A 296 -2.71 -9.46 11.69
C VAL A 296 -1.30 -10.05 11.82
N LEU A 297 -0.34 -9.24 12.28
CA LEU A 297 1.03 -9.65 12.57
C LEU A 297 1.25 -9.69 14.07
N VAL A 298 1.55 -10.87 14.60
CA VAL A 298 1.92 -11.06 16.00
C VAL A 298 3.44 -11.06 16.12
N MET A 299 3.99 -10.05 16.80
CA MET A 299 5.40 -9.97 17.17
C MET A 299 5.65 -10.86 18.38
N CYS A 300 6.19 -12.04 18.10
CA CYS A 300 6.55 -13.08 19.04
C CYS A 300 7.90 -12.75 19.71
N SER A 301 8.00 -13.02 21.02
CA SER A 301 9.18 -12.77 21.83
C SER A 301 9.14 -13.60 23.13
N ARG A 302 10.20 -13.60 23.95
CA ARG A 302 10.26 -14.44 25.17
C ARG A 302 9.19 -14.07 26.19
N GLY A 303 8.62 -12.87 26.08
CA GLY A 303 7.50 -12.40 26.91
C GLY A 303 6.26 -13.31 26.88
N PHE A 304 6.09 -14.17 25.87
CA PHE A 304 4.96 -15.12 25.81
C PHE A 304 5.11 -16.34 26.72
N ASN A 305 6.36 -16.70 27.06
CA ASN A 305 6.64 -17.86 27.89
C ASN A 305 6.69 -17.51 29.39
N GLN A 306 6.63 -16.22 29.74
CA GLN A 306 6.62 -15.77 31.12
C GLN A 306 5.19 -15.82 31.66
N ARG A 307 4.91 -16.81 32.51
CA ARG A 307 3.69 -16.78 33.34
C ARG A 307 3.74 -15.56 34.24
N PRO A 308 2.63 -14.82 34.43
CA PRO A 308 2.60 -13.70 35.35
C PRO A 308 3.03 -14.19 36.75
N LYS A 309 4.08 -13.58 37.30
CA LYS A 309 4.42 -13.75 38.71
C LYS A 309 3.34 -13.04 39.52
N PRO A 310 2.67 -13.73 40.48
CA PRO A 310 1.71 -13.08 41.34
C PRO A 310 2.45 -12.51 42.54
N GLU A 311 2.93 -11.26 42.50
CA GLU A 311 3.47 -10.62 43.71
C GLU A 311 3.09 -9.13 43.79
N ASP A 312 2.26 -8.88 44.81
CA ASP A 312 2.16 -7.75 45.73
C ASP A 312 1.91 -6.32 45.21
N ASP A 313 0.63 -5.92 45.33
CA ASP A 313 0.03 -4.65 45.78
C ASP A 313 0.77 -3.31 45.48
N ASP A 314 -0.02 -2.36 44.97
CA ASP A 314 0.25 -0.95 44.67
C ASP A 314 1.00 -0.58 43.36
N GLY A 315 0.32 -0.72 42.20
CA GLY A 315 0.61 0.10 41.01
C GLY A 315 0.07 -0.41 39.67
N ASP A 316 -0.96 0.27 39.13
CA ASP A 316 -1.48 0.21 37.74
C ASP A 316 -1.67 -1.20 37.11
N GLU A 317 -2.64 -1.95 37.62
CA GLU A 317 -2.97 -3.32 37.20
C GLU A 317 -3.67 -3.46 35.82
N ASP A 318 -4.11 -2.36 35.18
CA ASP A 318 -5.02 -2.46 34.03
C ASP A 318 -4.36 -2.65 32.64
N GLN A 319 -3.03 -2.44 32.50
CA GLN A 319 -2.38 -2.43 31.18
C GLN A 319 -1.59 -3.70 30.83
N ALA A 320 -1.09 -4.44 31.82
CA ALA A 320 -0.23 -5.62 31.60
C ALA A 320 -1.00 -6.90 31.24
N TYR A 321 -2.26 -7.03 31.68
CA TYR A 321 -3.10 -8.20 31.40
C TYR A 321 -3.67 -8.21 29.97
N SER A 322 -3.66 -7.07 29.27
CA SER A 322 -4.41 -6.95 28.03
C SER A 322 -3.70 -7.60 26.83
N SER A 323 -2.40 -7.41 26.64
CA SER A 323 -1.69 -7.85 25.43
C SER A 323 -1.60 -9.37 25.30
N ASP A 324 -1.36 -10.07 26.42
CA ASP A 324 -1.28 -11.54 26.42
C ASP A 324 -2.66 -12.17 26.13
N ALA A 325 -3.72 -11.63 26.73
CA ALA A 325 -5.09 -12.08 26.46
C ALA A 325 -5.49 -11.91 24.98
N ILE A 326 -5.03 -10.85 24.32
CA ILE A 326 -5.25 -10.63 22.87
C ILE A 326 -4.52 -11.69 22.04
N ILE A 327 -3.31 -12.07 22.45
CA ILE A 327 -2.51 -13.02 21.69
C ILE A 327 -3.02 -14.45 21.88
N GLN A 328 -3.51 -14.78 23.09
CA GLN A 328 -4.29 -15.99 23.32
C GLN A 328 -5.58 -16.03 22.48
N LEU A 329 -6.29 -14.90 22.36
CA LEU A 329 -7.47 -14.77 21.51
C LEU A 329 -7.14 -15.04 20.04
N ILE A 330 -6.05 -14.46 19.52
CA ILE A 330 -5.58 -14.71 18.14
C ILE A 330 -5.21 -16.19 17.96
N GLY A 331 -4.49 -16.78 18.93
CA GLY A 331 -4.16 -18.21 18.91
C GLY A 331 -5.41 -19.10 18.85
N ALA A 332 -6.45 -18.76 19.62
CA ALA A 332 -7.72 -19.47 19.59
C ALA A 332 -8.46 -19.32 18.25
N GLU A 333 -8.46 -18.12 17.66
CA GLU A 333 -9.03 -17.87 16.33
C GLU A 333 -8.30 -18.66 15.22
N VAL A 334 -6.97 -18.70 15.26
CA VAL A 334 -6.15 -19.51 14.33
C VAL A 334 -6.46 -21.00 14.50
N GLY A 335 -6.52 -21.49 15.74
CA GLY A 335 -6.87 -22.87 16.03
C GLY A 335 -8.26 -23.26 15.50
N ARG A 336 -9.25 -22.37 15.68
CA ARG A 336 -10.62 -22.52 15.16
C ARG A 336 -10.65 -22.55 13.63
N ALA A 337 -10.01 -21.58 12.98
CA ALA A 337 -9.97 -21.47 11.51
C ALA A 337 -9.30 -22.71 10.89
N LYS A 338 -8.22 -23.20 11.50
CA LYS A 338 -7.56 -24.44 11.07
C LYS A 338 -8.46 -25.66 11.20
N ALA A 339 -9.17 -25.81 12.33
CA ALA A 339 -10.07 -26.93 12.54
C ALA A 339 -11.21 -26.99 11.50
N TRP A 340 -11.57 -25.85 10.92
CA TRP A 340 -12.58 -25.73 9.86
C TRP A 340 -12.00 -25.69 8.43
N GLY A 341 -10.68 -25.85 8.27
CA GLY A 341 -10.03 -25.82 6.96
C GLY A 341 -10.11 -24.47 6.25
N GLN A 342 -10.22 -23.38 7.01
CA GLN A 342 -10.25 -22.03 6.47
C GLN A 342 -8.84 -21.53 6.14
N ASP A 343 -8.78 -20.51 5.27
CA ASP A 343 -7.52 -19.85 4.93
C ASP A 343 -6.94 -19.11 6.15
N LEU A 344 -5.65 -19.34 6.41
CA LEU A 344 -4.94 -18.75 7.54
C LEU A 344 -4.07 -17.54 7.13
N SER A 345 -4.04 -17.17 5.84
CA SER A 345 -3.17 -16.10 5.31
C SER A 345 -3.37 -14.73 5.98
N LYS A 346 -4.53 -14.50 6.61
CA LYS A 346 -4.77 -13.30 7.41
C LYS A 346 -3.81 -13.16 8.60
N TYR A 347 -3.42 -14.28 9.22
CA TYR A 347 -2.62 -14.28 10.45
C TYR A 347 -1.16 -14.58 10.11
N MET A 348 -0.26 -13.79 10.67
CA MET A 348 1.19 -13.95 10.55
C MET A 348 1.84 -13.84 11.92
N ALA A 349 2.95 -14.54 12.10
CA ALA A 349 3.85 -14.36 13.24
C ALA A 349 5.18 -13.75 12.77
N ALA A 350 5.86 -13.01 13.61
CA ALA A 350 7.22 -12.59 13.36
C ALA A 350 8.03 -12.53 14.65
N ILE A 351 9.32 -12.76 14.55
CA ILE A 351 10.30 -12.59 15.62
C ILE A 351 11.37 -11.62 15.16
N PHE A 352 11.99 -10.89 16.09
CA PHE A 352 13.23 -10.18 15.81
C PHE A 352 14.44 -11.11 15.98
N GLU A 353 15.60 -10.74 15.43
CA GLU A 353 16.85 -11.51 15.50
C GLU A 353 17.34 -11.84 16.92
N TYR A 354 16.87 -11.12 17.95
CA TYR A 354 17.18 -11.39 19.36
C TYR A 354 16.21 -12.39 20.04
N SER A 355 15.17 -12.85 19.34
CA SER A 355 14.20 -13.84 19.81
C SER A 355 14.38 -15.16 19.06
N GLU A 356 13.81 -16.24 19.59
CA GLU A 356 13.96 -17.60 19.04
C GLU A 356 12.63 -18.11 18.45
N GLU A 357 12.68 -19.06 17.52
CA GLU A 357 11.47 -19.69 16.95
C GLU A 357 10.64 -20.42 18.02
N THR A 358 11.29 -20.88 19.09
CA THR A 358 10.65 -21.47 20.28
C THR A 358 9.74 -20.49 21.00
N ASP A 359 9.98 -19.18 20.86
CA ASP A 359 9.15 -18.11 21.45
C ASP A 359 7.83 -17.90 20.70
N ILE A 360 7.64 -18.53 19.53
CA ILE A 360 6.37 -18.53 18.82
C ILE A 360 5.40 -19.52 19.52
N PRO A 361 4.23 -19.05 20.02
CA PRO A 361 3.21 -19.90 20.63
C PRO A 361 2.79 -21.04 19.71
N THR A 362 2.49 -22.20 20.28
CA THR A 362 2.24 -23.45 19.52
C THR A 362 1.11 -23.29 18.51
N GLU A 363 0.09 -22.52 18.88
CA GLU A 363 -1.09 -22.20 18.08
C GLU A 363 -0.73 -21.40 16.81
N LEU A 364 0.30 -20.55 16.90
CA LEU A 364 0.78 -19.67 15.84
C LEU A 364 1.92 -20.29 15.01
N ARG A 365 2.41 -21.49 15.34
CA ARG A 365 3.43 -22.17 14.49
C ARG A 365 2.87 -22.66 13.16
N LEU A 366 1.56 -22.66 13.02
CA LEU A 366 0.82 -23.20 11.87
C LEU A 366 0.58 -22.15 10.78
N ILE A 367 0.83 -20.88 11.10
CA ILE A 367 0.71 -19.73 10.19
C ILE A 367 2.09 -19.34 9.66
N SER A 368 2.12 -18.48 8.65
CA SER A 368 3.38 -17.96 8.12
C SER A 368 4.12 -17.17 9.19
N HIS A 369 5.39 -17.54 9.44
CA HIS A 369 6.27 -16.84 10.38
C HIS A 369 7.46 -16.21 9.65
N TYR A 370 7.93 -15.08 10.17
CA TYR A 370 9.00 -14.27 9.58
C TYR A 370 10.07 -13.92 10.62
N VAL A 371 11.34 -13.98 10.22
CA VAL A 371 12.46 -13.47 11.01
C VAL A 371 12.80 -12.07 10.51
N LEU A 372 12.58 -11.05 11.34
CA LEU A 372 12.85 -9.67 11.00
C LEU A 372 14.23 -9.26 11.54
N THR A 373 15.11 -8.67 10.71
CA THR A 373 14.77 -7.92 9.47
C THR A 373 15.01 -8.65 8.15
N SER A 374 15.56 -9.87 8.16
CA SER A 374 15.89 -10.63 6.94
C SER A 374 14.69 -10.90 6.04
N ASP A 375 13.52 -11.15 6.62
CA ASP A 375 12.31 -11.54 5.90
C ASP A 375 11.38 -10.36 5.56
N LEU A 376 11.81 -9.11 5.70
CA LEU A 376 11.03 -7.94 5.27
C LEU A 376 10.54 -8.05 3.80
N PRO A 377 11.31 -8.58 2.83
CA PRO A 377 10.80 -8.82 1.49
C PRO A 377 9.68 -9.87 1.45
N LEU A 378 9.79 -10.94 2.24
CA LEU A 378 8.79 -12.01 2.31
C LEU A 378 7.49 -11.51 2.94
N LEU A 379 7.59 -10.70 3.99
CA LEU A 379 6.46 -10.02 4.61
C LEU A 379 5.77 -9.09 3.61
N PHE A 380 6.53 -8.28 2.86
CA PHE A 380 5.97 -7.44 1.80
C PHE A 380 5.23 -8.26 0.73
N SER A 381 5.84 -9.36 0.29
CA SER A 381 5.24 -10.30 -0.66
C SER A 381 3.91 -10.85 -0.16
N HIS A 382 3.80 -11.19 1.13
CA HIS A 382 2.55 -11.65 1.75
C HIS A 382 1.49 -10.54 1.73
N LEU A 383 1.80 -9.37 2.29
CA LEU A 383 0.86 -8.25 2.43
C LEU A 383 0.25 -7.84 1.07
N HIS A 384 1.06 -7.88 0.01
CA HIS A 384 0.66 -7.44 -1.33
C HIS A 384 0.28 -8.57 -2.28
N GLY A 385 0.44 -9.83 -1.88
CA GLY A 385 0.24 -11.00 -2.73
C GLY A 385 1.12 -11.01 -3.98
N VAL A 386 2.34 -10.47 -3.89
CA VAL A 386 3.28 -10.36 -5.01
C VAL A 386 4.40 -11.37 -4.86
N ALA A 387 4.53 -12.30 -5.81
CA ALA A 387 5.64 -13.25 -5.78
C ALA A 387 6.99 -12.53 -5.95
N LEU A 388 7.90 -12.71 -4.98
CA LEU A 388 9.27 -12.19 -5.04
C LEU A 388 10.08 -12.77 -6.19
N HIS A 389 9.77 -14.01 -6.57
CA HIS A 389 10.41 -14.70 -7.68
C HIS A 389 9.35 -15.16 -8.66
N ARG A 390 9.59 -14.90 -9.94
CA ARG A 390 8.89 -15.49 -11.07
C ARG A 390 9.94 -16.01 -12.05
N PRO A 391 9.63 -16.99 -12.92
CA PRO A 391 10.54 -17.34 -14.00
C PRO A 391 10.94 -16.07 -14.78
N GLY A 392 12.24 -15.78 -14.83
CA GLY A 392 12.79 -14.61 -15.53
C GLY A 392 12.85 -13.29 -14.73
N ALA A 393 12.21 -13.18 -13.56
CA ALA A 393 12.16 -11.91 -12.81
C ALA A 393 12.26 -12.12 -11.30
N TYR A 394 13.01 -11.25 -10.62
CA TYR A 394 12.93 -11.11 -9.17
C TYR A 394 12.43 -9.70 -8.84
N LEU A 395 11.48 -9.61 -7.91
CA LEU A 395 10.94 -8.35 -7.42
C LEU A 395 12.00 -7.72 -6.51
N LYS A 396 12.73 -6.75 -7.03
CA LYS A 396 13.58 -5.90 -6.20
C LYS A 396 12.72 -4.81 -5.60
N ILE A 397 12.56 -4.86 -4.29
CA ILE A 397 11.85 -3.83 -3.54
C ILE A 397 12.89 -2.89 -2.95
N ASP A 398 12.92 -1.65 -3.44
CA ASP A 398 13.87 -0.66 -2.94
C ASP A 398 13.66 -0.43 -1.43
N HIS A 399 14.77 -0.30 -0.72
CA HIS A 399 14.78 -0.03 0.73
C HIS A 399 14.12 -1.10 1.62
N ILE A 400 13.84 -2.31 1.14
CA ILE A 400 13.22 -3.39 1.94
C ILE A 400 14.13 -4.63 2.08
N SER A 401 15.24 -4.71 1.35
CA SER A 401 16.21 -5.78 1.54
C SER A 401 16.97 -5.65 2.87
N GLU A 402 17.50 -6.76 3.37
CA GLU A 402 18.29 -6.87 4.61
C GLU A 402 19.40 -5.80 4.74
N LYS A 403 20.03 -5.40 3.62
CA LYS A 403 21.05 -4.32 3.61
C LYS A 403 20.50 -2.99 3.07
N GLY A 404 19.32 -3.00 2.47
CA GLY A 404 18.68 -1.85 1.85
C GLY A 404 17.85 -1.03 2.84
N PHE A 405 17.24 -1.68 3.83
CA PHE A 405 16.32 -1.02 4.75
C PHE A 405 17.02 0.00 5.66
N ALA A 406 18.23 -0.31 6.14
CA ALA A 406 19.02 0.62 6.96
C ALA A 406 19.46 1.90 6.21
N LYS A 407 19.31 1.97 4.88
CA LYS A 407 19.68 3.16 4.09
C LYS A 407 18.68 4.30 4.21
N VAL A 408 17.45 4.02 4.65
CA VAL A 408 16.43 5.04 4.90
C VAL A 408 16.36 5.37 6.39
N PRO A 409 16.01 6.61 6.78
CA PRO A 409 15.99 7.02 8.18
C PRO A 409 15.14 6.11 9.08
N ALA A 410 13.94 5.72 8.62
CA ALA A 410 13.06 4.83 9.37
C ALA A 410 13.65 3.43 9.57
N GLY A 411 14.34 2.90 8.56
CA GLY A 411 14.99 1.59 8.67
C GLY A 411 16.24 1.61 9.53
N ALA A 412 17.03 2.70 9.50
CA ALA A 412 18.13 2.90 10.43
C ALA A 412 17.64 2.99 11.89
N ALA A 413 16.52 3.69 12.13
CA ALA A 413 15.88 3.77 13.44
C ALA A 413 15.38 2.41 13.93
N LEU A 414 14.78 1.61 13.04
CA LEU A 414 14.38 0.22 13.32
C LEU A 414 15.59 -0.64 13.69
N GLN A 415 16.66 -0.63 12.88
CA GLN A 415 17.86 -1.40 13.14
C GLN A 415 18.47 -1.05 14.50
N TRP A 416 18.54 0.24 14.82
CA TRP A 416 19.04 0.72 16.11
C TRP A 416 18.17 0.24 17.27
N ALA A 417 16.84 0.31 17.14
CA ALA A 417 15.92 -0.13 18.18
C ALA A 417 16.00 -1.65 18.42
N ILE A 418 16.20 -2.45 17.37
CA ILE A 418 16.41 -3.90 17.47
C ILE A 418 17.72 -4.20 18.21
N TYR A 419 18.80 -3.50 17.85
CA TYR A 419 20.10 -3.64 18.52
C TYR A 419 20.01 -3.29 20.01
N GLU A 420 19.36 -2.16 20.35
CA GLU A 420 19.14 -1.73 21.73
C GLU A 420 18.32 -2.76 22.53
N ALA A 421 17.29 -3.33 21.92
CA ALA A 421 16.46 -4.37 22.53
C ALA A 421 17.25 -5.67 22.80
N GLY A 422 18.07 -6.10 21.84
CA GLY A 422 18.95 -7.26 22.01
C GLY A 422 19.94 -7.08 23.17
N MET A 423 20.61 -5.93 23.24
CA MET A 423 21.52 -5.59 24.33
C MET A 423 20.82 -5.58 25.71
N ALA A 424 19.60 -5.06 25.78
CA ALA A 424 18.83 -5.02 27.02
C ALA A 424 18.43 -6.42 27.51
N LEU A 425 18.21 -7.38 26.60
CA LEU A 425 17.89 -8.76 26.93
C LEU A 425 19.12 -9.57 27.38
N GLU A 426 20.29 -9.33 26.76
CA GLU A 426 21.56 -9.92 27.20
C GLU A 426 21.95 -9.45 28.62
N GLY A 427 21.74 -8.16 28.92
CA GLY A 427 21.99 -7.61 30.25
C GLY A 427 21.08 -8.16 31.35
N LYS A 428 19.82 -8.54 31.03
CA LYS A 428 18.90 -9.22 31.97
C LYS A 428 19.30 -10.68 32.23
N GLY A 429 19.93 -11.35 31.27
CA GLY A 429 20.42 -12.73 31.40
C GLY A 429 21.58 -12.87 32.39
N GLN A 430 22.43 -11.85 32.54
CA GLN A 430 23.55 -11.86 33.49
C GLN A 430 23.12 -11.59 34.94
N HIS A 431 22.07 -10.80 35.18
CA HIS A 431 21.53 -10.56 36.53
C HIS A 431 20.67 -11.70 37.09
N SER A 432 20.34 -12.71 36.29
CA SER A 432 19.54 -13.87 36.71
C SER A 432 20.38 -15.08 37.14
N LEU A 433 21.72 -14.93 37.15
CA LEU A 433 22.70 -15.99 37.46
C LEU A 433 23.62 -15.66 38.66
N GLU A 434 23.35 -14.58 39.40
CA GLU A 434 24.03 -14.25 40.66
C GLU A 434 23.17 -14.55 41.89
#